data_AF-A0A2G6ELL5-F1
#
_entry.id   AF-A0A2G6ELL5-F1
#
_cell.length_a   1.000
_cell.length_b   1.000
_cell.length_c   1.000
_cell.angle_alpha   90.00
_cell.angle_beta   90.00
_cell.angle_gamma   90.00
#
_symmetry.space_group_name_H-M   'P 1'
#
loop_
_entity.id
_entity.type
_entity.pdbx_description
1 polymer ?
#
loop_
_entity_poly.entity_id
_entity_poly.type
_entity_poly.pdbx_seq_one_letter_code
_entity_poly.pdbx_strand_id
1 'polypeptide(L)'
;MPKAYLNLGDILKSEADPQCRVAVPADPDTKAGTFVDYPLRDQKVVALTDEVNGEVLIQPHNCVIDLQYIAGANIAAAGFATVEDLKIEGDAHGIVYINAPDGPVPNIEG
;
A
#
# COMPACT_ATOMS: atom_id res chain seq x y z
N MET A 1 -20.05 -26.54 -24.18
CA MET A 1 -19.33 -25.35 -23.68
C MET A 1 -18.53 -25.78 -22.47
N PRO A 2 -17.22 -25.52 -22.39
CA PRO A 2 -16.47 -25.84 -21.17
C PRO A 2 -17.02 -24.98 -20.03
N LYS A 3 -17.32 -25.58 -18.88
CA LYS A 3 -17.66 -24.82 -17.68
C LYS A 3 -16.39 -24.12 -17.21
N ALA A 4 -16.34 -22.80 -17.37
CA ALA A 4 -15.34 -21.98 -16.71
C ALA A 4 -15.68 -21.94 -15.22
N TYR A 5 -14.94 -22.68 -14.41
CA TYR A 5 -15.01 -22.57 -12.97
C TYR A 5 -13.95 -21.55 -12.55
N LEU A 6 -14.38 -20.30 -12.34
CA LEU A 6 -13.57 -19.31 -11.65
C LEU A 6 -13.23 -19.88 -10.26
N ASN A 7 -11.96 -20.20 -10.03
CA ASN A 7 -11.52 -20.65 -8.71
C ASN A 7 -11.04 -19.45 -7.88
N LEU A 8 -10.95 -19.61 -6.56
CA LEU A 8 -10.53 -18.53 -5.66
C LEU A 8 -9.15 -17.97 -6.05
N GLY A 9 -8.24 -18.83 -6.50
CA GLY A 9 -6.91 -18.40 -6.97
C GLY A 9 -6.96 -17.53 -8.22
N ASP A 10 -7.93 -17.74 -9.12
CA ASP A 10 -8.12 -16.89 -10.31
C ASP A 10 -8.62 -15.49 -9.91
N ILE A 11 -9.50 -15.41 -8.90
CA ILE A 11 -9.98 -14.13 -8.34
C ILE A 11 -8.82 -13.38 -7.68
N LEU A 12 -8.05 -14.06 -6.81
CA LEU A 12 -6.90 -13.45 -6.13
C LEU A 12 -5.82 -12.97 -7.10
N LYS A 13 -5.58 -13.71 -8.19
CA LYS A 13 -4.65 -13.28 -9.25
C LYS A 13 -5.19 -12.07 -10.02
N SER A 14 -6.50 -12.02 -10.26
CA SER A 14 -7.14 -10.87 -10.89
C SER A 14 -7.05 -9.61 -10.02
N GLU A 15 -7.24 -9.73 -8.70
CA GLU A 15 -7.12 -8.59 -7.77
C GLU A 15 -5.69 -8.08 -7.62
N ALA A 16 -4.70 -8.95 -7.83
CA ALA A 16 -3.28 -8.58 -7.82
C ALA A 16 -2.78 -7.98 -9.15
N ASP A 17 -3.62 -7.98 -10.19
CA ASP A 17 -3.27 -7.48 -11.51
C ASP A 17 -3.01 -5.96 -11.48
N PRO A 18 -1.98 -5.45 -12.19
CA PRO A 18 -1.77 -4.01 -12.35
C PRO A 18 -3.00 -3.23 -12.83
N GLN A 19 -3.93 -3.85 -13.55
CA GLN A 19 -5.20 -3.25 -13.98
C GLN A 19 -6.13 -2.91 -12.81
N CYS A 20 -5.94 -3.54 -11.65
CA CYS A 20 -6.65 -3.20 -10.41
C CYS A 20 -5.93 -2.11 -9.59
N ARG A 21 -4.79 -1.61 -10.07
CA ARG A 21 -4.05 -0.51 -9.45
C ARG A 21 -4.48 0.83 -10.03
N VAL A 22 -4.37 1.86 -9.22
CA VAL A 22 -4.69 3.23 -9.61
C VAL A 22 -3.39 4.00 -9.77
N ALA A 23 -3.19 4.64 -10.91
CA ALA A 23 -2.12 5.62 -11.08
C ALA A 23 -2.51 6.92 -10.39
N VAL A 24 -1.63 7.42 -9.53
CA VAL A 24 -1.83 8.70 -8.82
C VAL A 24 -0.61 9.59 -9.01
N PRO A 25 -0.80 10.91 -9.09
CA PRO A 25 0.31 11.85 -9.12
C PRO A 25 1.20 11.70 -7.89
N ALA A 26 2.53 11.77 -8.08
CA ALA A 26 3.51 11.72 -7.02
C ALA A 26 4.65 12.72 -7.28
N ASP A 27 5.36 13.07 -6.20
CA ASP A 27 6.55 13.92 -6.31
C ASP A 27 7.67 13.19 -7.06
N PRO A 28 8.54 13.92 -7.79
CA PRO A 28 9.70 13.33 -8.45
C PRO A 28 10.56 12.52 -7.47
N ASP A 29 11.11 11.41 -7.95
CA ASP A 29 11.95 10.48 -7.18
C ASP A 29 11.23 9.72 -6.06
N THR A 30 9.88 9.76 -5.99
CA THR A 30 9.10 8.90 -5.08
C THR A 30 9.46 7.43 -5.33
N LYS A 31 9.68 6.66 -4.26
CA LYS A 31 10.11 5.25 -4.32
C LYS A 31 9.02 4.31 -3.84
N ALA A 32 9.00 3.10 -4.37
CA ALA A 32 8.13 2.06 -3.84
C ALA A 32 8.35 1.90 -2.31
N GLY A 33 7.26 1.72 -1.56
CA GLY A 33 7.30 1.65 -0.10
C GLY A 33 7.30 3.02 0.61
N THR A 34 7.13 4.13 -0.11
CA THR A 34 6.76 5.41 0.50
C THR A 34 5.23 5.57 0.53
N PHE A 35 4.76 6.60 1.23
CA PHE A 35 3.34 6.89 1.38
C PHE A 35 2.97 8.14 0.57
N VAL A 36 1.92 8.04 -0.25
CA VAL A 36 1.41 9.12 -1.10
C VAL A 36 -0.04 9.44 -0.75
N ASP A 37 -0.46 10.66 -1.08
CA ASP A 37 -1.83 11.10 -0.87
C ASP A 37 -2.76 10.46 -1.91
N TYR A 38 -3.93 10.02 -1.46
CA TYR A 38 -4.98 9.53 -2.35
C TYR A 38 -6.28 10.29 -2.07
N PRO A 39 -6.78 11.13 -2.99
CA PRO A 39 -7.89 12.07 -2.72
C PRO A 39 -9.20 11.44 -2.23
N LEU A 40 -9.40 10.13 -2.42
CA LEU A 40 -10.59 9.42 -1.96
C LEU A 40 -10.40 8.75 -0.58
N ARG A 41 -9.25 8.98 0.06
CA ARG A 41 -8.93 8.61 1.44
C ARG A 41 -8.42 9.84 2.17
N ASP A 42 -8.82 9.98 3.43
CA ASP A 42 -8.25 11.01 4.32
C ASP A 42 -6.84 10.63 4.85
N GLN A 43 -6.29 9.50 4.38
CA GLN A 43 -5.05 8.89 4.83
C GLN A 43 -4.15 8.49 3.66
N LYS A 44 -2.84 8.50 3.90
CA LYS A 44 -1.85 8.15 2.90
C LYS A 44 -1.85 6.65 2.61
N VAL A 45 -1.53 6.30 1.37
CA VAL A 45 -1.46 4.92 0.86
C VAL A 45 -0.06 4.60 0.39
N VAL A 46 0.31 3.32 0.43
CA VAL A 46 1.63 2.86 0.01
C VAL A 46 1.78 2.93 -1.51
N ALA A 47 2.84 3.57 -1.98
CA ALA A 47 3.28 3.52 -3.37
C ALA A 47 3.85 2.12 -3.67
N LEU A 48 3.26 1.43 -4.65
CA LEU A 48 3.64 0.08 -5.07
C LEU A 48 4.74 0.08 -6.14
N THR A 49 5.04 1.23 -6.72
CA THR A 49 6.08 1.42 -7.73
C THR A 49 6.89 2.68 -7.42
N ASP A 50 8.09 2.75 -7.99
CA ASP A 50 8.80 4.01 -8.14
C ASP A 50 7.99 4.97 -9.03
N GLU A 51 8.24 6.26 -8.86
CA GLU A 51 7.70 7.31 -9.73
C GLU A 51 8.21 7.13 -11.15
N VAL A 52 7.26 7.14 -12.09
CA VAL A 52 7.53 7.17 -13.53
C VAL A 52 6.55 8.12 -14.18
N ASN A 53 7.07 9.16 -14.84
CA ASN A 53 6.29 10.20 -15.53
C ASN A 53 5.35 11.01 -14.61
N GLY A 54 5.75 11.23 -13.37
CA GLY A 54 5.02 11.99 -12.35
C GLY A 54 3.94 11.18 -11.63
N GLU A 55 3.92 9.85 -11.81
CA GLU A 55 2.89 8.98 -11.23
C GLU A 55 3.50 7.74 -10.56
N VAL A 56 2.79 7.24 -9.54
CA VAL A 56 3.02 5.92 -8.93
C VAL A 56 1.75 5.09 -8.98
N LEU A 57 1.88 3.77 -8.94
CA LEU A 57 0.74 2.87 -8.78
C LEU A 57 0.45 2.63 -7.29
N ILE A 58 -0.82 2.70 -6.93
CA ILE A 58 -1.33 2.35 -5.59
C ILE A 58 -2.40 1.27 -5.70
N GLN A 59 -2.70 0.61 -4.58
CA GLN A 59 -3.89 -0.23 -4.43
C GLN A 59 -4.71 0.28 -3.24
N PRO A 60 -5.76 1.08 -3.48
CA PRO A 60 -6.49 1.76 -2.40
C PRO A 60 -7.37 0.83 -1.57
N HIS A 61 -7.67 -0.37 -2.08
CA HIS A 61 -8.52 -1.37 -1.43
C HIS A 61 -8.02 -2.78 -1.71
N ASN A 62 -8.28 -3.71 -0.79
CA ASN A 62 -8.03 -5.15 -0.95
C ASN A 62 -6.59 -5.47 -1.37
N CYS A 63 -5.65 -5.39 -0.42
CA CYS A 63 -4.24 -5.62 -0.69
C CYS A 63 -3.60 -6.41 0.45
N VAL A 64 -2.51 -7.12 0.15
CA VAL A 64 -1.57 -7.61 1.16
C VAL A 64 -0.24 -6.94 0.92
N ILE A 65 0.22 -6.16 1.90
CA ILE A 65 1.45 -5.38 1.81
C ILE A 65 2.47 -5.95 2.78
N ASP A 66 3.65 -6.25 2.26
CA ASP A 66 4.75 -6.75 3.06
C ASP A 66 5.60 -5.61 3.59
N LEU A 67 5.55 -5.41 4.91
CA LEU A 67 6.25 -4.32 5.58
C LEU A 67 7.76 -4.47 5.52
N GLN A 68 8.32 -5.67 5.27
CA GLN A 68 9.77 -5.84 5.22
C GLN A 68 10.46 -4.99 4.14
N TYR A 69 9.69 -4.48 3.17
CA TYR A 69 10.15 -3.59 2.10
C TYR A 69 9.77 -2.12 2.32
N ILE A 70 9.25 -1.80 3.50
CA ILE A 70 8.83 -0.46 3.89
C ILE A 70 9.67 -0.02 5.10
N ALA A 71 10.42 1.06 4.93
CA ALA A 71 11.20 1.63 6.01
C ALA A 71 10.27 2.14 7.13
N GLY A 72 10.60 1.82 8.38
CA GLY A 72 9.83 2.31 9.55
C GLY A 72 9.74 3.85 9.60
N ALA A 73 10.75 4.55 9.10
CA ALA A 73 10.74 6.00 8.95
C ALA A 73 9.65 6.51 8.00
N ASN A 74 9.33 5.77 6.93
CA ASN A 74 8.26 6.13 5.99
C ASN A 74 6.88 6.00 6.65
N ILE A 75 6.70 5.01 7.53
CA ILE A 75 5.46 4.82 8.31
C ILE A 75 5.24 6.00 9.26
N ALA A 76 6.28 6.42 9.98
CA ALA A 76 6.21 7.59 10.87
C ALA A 76 5.96 8.89 10.07
N ALA A 77 6.65 9.09 8.95
CA ALA A 77 6.47 10.25 8.07
C ALA A 77 5.05 10.33 7.49
N ALA A 78 4.37 9.19 7.36
CA ALA A 78 2.97 9.13 6.95
C ALA A 78 1.97 9.47 8.06
N GLY A 79 2.44 9.72 9.29
CA GLY A 79 1.64 10.11 10.44
C GLY A 79 1.20 8.94 11.34
N PHE A 80 1.70 7.72 11.11
CA PHE A 80 1.40 6.56 11.94
C PHE A 80 2.41 6.42 13.08
N ALA A 81 1.94 6.55 14.32
CA ALA A 81 2.80 6.46 15.50
C ALA A 81 3.33 5.04 15.72
N THR A 82 2.55 4.03 15.36
CA THR A 82 2.93 2.62 15.47
C THR A 82 2.52 1.83 14.22
N VAL A 83 3.12 0.64 14.06
CA VAL A 83 2.71 -0.34 13.04
C VAL A 83 1.27 -0.81 13.27
N GLU A 84 0.79 -0.80 14.51
CA GLU A 84 -0.57 -1.22 14.83
C GLU A 84 -1.60 -0.19 14.34
N ASP A 85 -1.30 1.10 14.45
CA ASP A 85 -2.15 2.17 13.90
C ASP A 85 -2.30 2.03 12.38
N LEU A 86 -1.19 1.71 11.70
CA LEU A 86 -1.19 1.42 10.26
C LEU A 86 -2.06 0.19 9.93
N LYS A 87 -1.99 -0.87 10.74
CA LYS A 87 -2.80 -2.08 10.54
C LYS A 87 -4.29 -1.85 10.72
N ILE A 88 -4.68 -1.13 11.78
CA ILE A 88 -6.09 -0.76 12.03
C ILE A 88 -6.63 0.06 10.85
N GLU A 89 -5.81 0.97 10.33
CA GLU A 89 -6.13 1.78 9.16
C GLU A 89 -6.31 0.92 7.89
N GLY A 90 -5.37 0.00 7.65
CA GLY A 90 -5.44 -0.90 6.51
C GLY A 90 -6.66 -1.81 6.54
N ASP A 91 -6.97 -2.39 7.70
CA ASP A 91 -8.08 -3.33 7.89
C ASP A 91 -9.43 -2.70 7.52
N ALA A 92 -9.62 -1.40 7.79
CA ALA A 92 -10.83 -0.68 7.40
C ALA A 92 -11.04 -0.60 5.87
N HIS A 93 -10.01 -0.88 5.08
CA HIS A 93 -10.01 -0.84 3.62
C HIS A 93 -9.61 -2.18 2.97
N GLY A 94 -9.55 -3.26 3.77
CA GLY A 94 -9.17 -4.59 3.29
C GLY A 94 -7.67 -4.72 2.97
N ILE A 95 -6.82 -3.87 3.54
CA ILE A 95 -5.37 -3.92 3.38
C ILE A 95 -4.75 -4.61 4.58
N VAL A 96 -4.14 -5.77 4.35
CA VAL A 96 -3.45 -6.53 5.39
C VAL A 96 -1.95 -6.26 5.30
N TYR A 97 -1.39 -5.69 6.36
CA TYR A 97 0.07 -5.51 6.48
C TYR A 97 0.70 -6.71 7.19
N ILE A 98 1.66 -7.36 6.54
CA ILE A 98 2.37 -8.54 7.04
C ILE A 98 3.82 -8.22 7.36
N ASN A 99 4.44 -9.06 8.21
CA ASN A 99 5.82 -8.93 8.68
C ASN A 99 6.12 -7.64 9.46
N ALA A 100 7.37 -7.49 9.89
CA ALA A 100 7.87 -6.28 10.54
C ALA A 100 8.48 -5.33 9.50
N PRO A 101 8.39 -4.00 9.71
CA PRO A 101 9.01 -3.02 8.83
C PRO A 101 10.53 -3.11 8.79
N ASP A 102 11.13 -2.55 7.73
CA ASP A 102 12.57 -2.36 7.65
C ASP A 102 13.01 -1.27 8.64
N GLY A 103 13.53 -1.72 9.78
CA GLY A 103 13.93 -0.87 10.89
C GLY A 103 12.76 -0.42 11.79
N PRO A 104 13.07 0.22 12.93
CA PRO A 104 12.05 0.70 13.86
C PRO A 104 11.25 1.85 13.25
N VAL A 105 9.96 1.94 13.60
CA VAL A 105 9.15 3.15 13.39
C VAL A 105 9.65 4.19 14.41
N PRO A 106 10.23 5.32 13.98
CA PRO A 106 10.67 6.36 14.91
C PRO A 106 9.49 6.90 15.72
N ASN A 107 9.71 7.19 16.99
CA ASN A 107 8.69 7.85 17.81
C ASN A 107 8.36 9.21 17.17
N ILE A 108 7.09 9.44 16.87
CA ILE A 108 6.61 10.76 16.48
C ILE A 108 6.56 11.57 17.78
N GLU A 109 7.63 12.32 18.08
CA GLU A 109 7.56 13.33 19.15
C GLU A 109 6.52 14.37 18.70
N GLY A 110 5.40 14.39 19.42
CA GLY A 110 4.29 15.32 19.19
C GLY A 110 4.62 16.76 19.58
#